data_AF-A0A7V4T688-F1
#
_entry.id   AF-A0A7V4T688-F1
#
_cell.length_a   1.000
_cell.length_b   1.000
_cell.length_c   1.000
_cell.angle_alpha   90.00
_cell.angle_beta   90.00
_cell.angle_gamma   90.00
#
_symmetry.space_group_name_H-M   'P 1'
#
loop_
_entity.id
_entity.type
_entity.pdbx_description
1 polymer ?
#
loop_
_entity_poly.entity_id
_entity_poly.type
_entity_poly.pdbx_seq_one_letter_code
_entity_poly.pdbx_strand_id
1 'polypeptide(L)'
;FSVSKEEQLRRFESRETDPLKQYKISPVDREAQERWDDYTVRKFQMLNETNRSICPWTIIRSDVKKTARLNCIKHLLSKVDYKDKIADKELEIDPKIIVSGIDEIKFMEANLMTGVELPG
;
A
#
# COMPACT_ATOMS: atom_id res chain seq x y z
N PHE A 1 -1.29 1.02 2.47
CA PHE A 1 -0.59 1.35 1.21
C PHE A 1 0.55 0.38 1.04
N SER A 2 0.70 -0.19 -0.15
CA SER A 2 1.86 -0.99 -0.55
C SER A 2 2.74 -0.12 -1.44
N VAL A 3 4.04 -0.30 -1.39
CA VAL A 3 5.02 0.33 -2.28
C VAL A 3 5.99 -0.76 -2.69
N SER A 4 6.57 -0.69 -3.88
CA SER A 4 7.64 -1.62 -4.28
C SER A 4 8.94 -1.25 -3.58
N LYS A 5 9.87 -2.20 -3.50
CA LYS A 5 11.17 -1.99 -2.83
C LYS A 5 11.99 -0.94 -3.56
N GLU A 6 11.91 -0.95 -4.88
CA GLU A 6 12.59 -0.08 -5.84
C GLU A 6 12.03 1.34 -5.71
N GLU A 7 10.71 1.48 -5.66
CA GLU A 7 10.08 2.79 -5.48
C GLU A 7 10.33 3.36 -4.09
N GLN A 8 10.39 2.51 -3.05
CA GLN A 8 10.76 2.95 -1.71
C GLN A 8 12.19 3.52 -1.71
N LEU A 9 13.15 2.81 -2.30
CA LEU A 9 14.54 3.27 -2.44
C LEU A 9 14.63 4.60 -3.18
N ARG A 10 14.00 4.69 -4.35
CA ARG A 10 13.95 5.92 -5.15
C ARG A 10 13.40 7.11 -4.37
N ARG A 11 12.38 6.87 -3.52
CA ARG A 11 11.81 7.90 -2.64
C ARG A 11 12.77 8.33 -1.54
N PHE A 12 13.60 7.44 -1.02
CA PHE A 12 14.61 7.79 -0.03
C PHE A 12 15.71 8.64 -0.67
N GLU A 13 16.29 8.21 -1.80
CA GLU A 13 17.31 8.98 -2.53
C GLU A 13 16.82 10.39 -2.90
N SER A 14 15.57 10.49 -3.38
CA SER A 14 14.92 11.77 -3.67
C SER A 14 14.77 12.67 -2.43
N ARG A 15 14.62 12.10 -1.23
CA ARG A 15 14.43 12.88 0.00
C ARG A 15 15.77 13.34 0.58
N GLU A 16 16.86 12.61 0.34
CA GLU A 16 18.19 12.99 0.81
C GLU A 16 18.68 14.29 0.18
N THR A 17 18.33 14.52 -1.08
CA THR A 17 18.76 15.69 -1.85
C THR A 17 17.78 16.86 -1.83
N ASP A 18 16.55 16.67 -1.33
CA ASP A 18 15.50 17.70 -1.32
C ASP A 18 15.41 18.40 0.06
N PRO A 19 15.82 19.69 0.16
CA PRO A 19 15.81 20.43 1.43
C PRO A 19 14.44 20.50 2.12
N LEU A 20 13.34 20.40 1.36
CA LEU A 20 11.98 20.45 1.90
C LEU A 20 11.48 19.09 2.38
N LYS A 21 12.25 18.01 2.20
CA LYS A 21 11.84 16.64 2.54
C LYS A 21 12.85 15.85 3.36
N GLN A 22 14.07 16.34 3.54
CA GLN A 22 15.13 15.70 4.31
C GLN A 22 14.70 15.25 5.71
N TYR A 23 13.90 16.07 6.41
CA TYR A 23 13.39 15.75 7.76
C TYR A 23 12.52 14.49 7.82
N LYS A 24 12.10 13.94 6.67
CA LYS A 24 11.27 12.72 6.57
C LYS A 24 12.08 11.43 6.49
N ILE A 25 13.40 11.50 6.63
CA ILE A 25 14.28 10.33 6.69
C ILE A 25 14.78 10.20 8.13
N SER A 26 14.52 9.04 8.72
CA SER A 26 15.07 8.63 10.00
C SER A 26 16.08 7.48 9.79
N PRO A 27 16.97 7.20 10.77
CA PRO A 27 17.84 6.03 10.73
C PRO A 27 17.07 4.71 10.56
N VAL A 28 15.87 4.62 11.14
CA VAL A 28 14.99 3.45 11.04
C VAL A 28 14.49 3.24 9.61
N ASP A 29 14.25 4.32 8.85
CA ASP A 29 13.81 4.19 7.45
C ASP A 29 14.87 3.52 6.58
N ARG A 30 16.16 3.79 6.83
CA ARG A 30 17.26 3.15 6.11
C ARG A 30 17.39 1.67 6.48
N GLU A 31 17.30 1.35 7.77
CA GLU A 31 17.31 -0.04 8.25
C GLU A 31 16.11 -0.83 7.71
N ALA A 32 14.95 -0.19 7.56
CA ALA A 32 13.76 -0.82 7.00
C ALA A 32 13.94 -1.24 5.52
N GLN A 33 14.73 -0.51 4.75
CA GLN A 33 15.08 -0.89 3.38
C GLN A 33 15.94 -2.17 3.34
N GLU A 34 16.90 -2.28 4.27
CA GLU A 34 17.75 -3.47 4.41
C GLU A 34 16.96 -4.68 4.90
N ARG A 35 16.02 -4.46 5.84
CA ARG A 35 15.12 -5.47 6.41
C ARG A 35 13.84 -5.68 5.61
N TRP A 36 13.85 -5.42 4.31
CA TRP A 36 12.66 -5.50 3.46
C TRP A 36 11.91 -6.84 3.58
N ASP A 37 12.65 -7.94 3.59
CA ASP A 37 12.08 -9.29 3.64
C ASP A 37 11.45 -9.57 5.01
N ASP A 38 12.08 -9.10 6.11
CA ASP A 38 11.50 -9.18 7.45
C ASP A 38 10.17 -8.43 7.51
N TYR A 39 10.14 -7.18 7.04
CA TYR A 39 8.90 -6.38 6.98
C TYR A 39 7.83 -7.03 6.12
N THR A 40 8.22 -7.66 5.01
CA THR A 40 7.32 -8.41 4.14
C THR A 40 6.69 -9.60 4.85
N VAL A 41 7.47 -10.39 5.57
CA VAL A 41 6.96 -11.50 6.39
C VAL A 41 6.03 -10.99 7.50
N ARG A 42 6.40 -9.88 8.18
CA ARG A 42 5.54 -9.27 9.21
C ARG A 42 4.23 -8.74 8.65
N LYS A 43 4.25 -8.11 7.47
CA LYS A 43 3.03 -7.70 6.75
C LYS A 43 2.13 -8.91 6.49
N PHE A 44 2.69 -10.02 6.02
CA PHE A 44 1.92 -11.24 5.75
C PHE A 44 1.26 -11.77 7.02
N GLN A 45 2.03 -11.92 8.11
CA GLN A 45 1.52 -12.35 9.42
C GLN A 45 0.40 -11.44 9.91
N MET A 46 0.61 -10.12 9.89
CA MET A 46 -0.39 -9.12 10.30
C MET A 46 -1.68 -9.27 9.50
N LEU A 47 -1.61 -9.37 8.17
CA LEU A 47 -2.79 -9.49 7.32
C LEU A 47 -3.54 -10.79 7.61
N ASN A 48 -2.84 -11.92 7.74
CA ASN A 48 -3.47 -13.20 8.05
C ASN A 48 -4.18 -13.18 9.41
N GLU A 49 -3.53 -12.59 10.42
CA GLU A 49 -4.05 -12.55 11.78
C GLU A 49 -5.16 -11.52 11.99
N THR A 50 -5.23 -10.44 11.21
CA THR A 50 -6.12 -9.31 11.52
C THR A 50 -7.11 -8.95 10.43
N ASN A 51 -6.99 -9.49 9.21
CA ASN A 51 -8.00 -9.31 8.17
C ASN A 51 -9.26 -10.13 8.50
N ARG A 52 -10.38 -9.44 8.77
CA ARG A 52 -11.67 -10.08 9.13
C ARG A 52 -12.80 -9.49 8.30
N SER A 53 -13.90 -10.23 8.17
CA SER A 53 -15.07 -9.79 7.40
C SER A 53 -15.67 -8.48 7.91
N ILE A 54 -15.67 -8.26 9.23
CA ILE A 54 -16.18 -7.03 9.85
C ILE A 54 -15.18 -5.86 9.81
N CYS A 55 -13.89 -6.14 9.64
CA CYS A 55 -12.82 -5.16 9.56
C CYS A 55 -11.77 -5.61 8.53
N PRO A 56 -12.12 -5.53 7.22
CA PRO A 56 -11.23 -5.99 6.17
C PRO A 56 -10.07 -5.02 5.98
N TRP A 57 -8.89 -5.55 5.71
CA TRP A 57 -7.79 -4.77 5.18
C TRP A 57 -8.04 -4.48 3.70
N THR A 58 -7.83 -3.21 3.32
CA THR A 58 -7.77 -2.77 1.92
C THR A 58 -6.34 -2.39 1.58
N ILE A 59 -5.76 -3.06 0.59
CA ILE A 59 -4.42 -2.76 0.10
C ILE A 59 -4.52 -1.74 -1.01
N ILE A 60 -3.62 -0.75 -0.97
CA ILE A 60 -3.59 0.35 -1.94
C ILE A 60 -2.21 0.39 -2.54
N ARG A 61 -2.07 0.00 -3.80
CA ARG A 61 -0.83 0.15 -4.57
C ARG A 61 -0.50 1.62 -4.73
N SER A 62 0.71 2.01 -4.31
CA SER A 62 1.08 3.39 -4.05
C SER A 62 2.29 3.88 -4.83
N ASP A 63 2.84 3.10 -5.76
CA ASP A 63 3.98 3.52 -6.56
C ASP A 63 3.73 4.84 -7.28
N VAL A 64 2.54 4.98 -7.88
CA VAL A 64 2.06 6.27 -8.40
C VAL A 64 1.18 6.97 -7.36
N LYS A 65 1.80 7.87 -6.58
CA LYS A 65 1.14 8.60 -5.46
C LYS A 65 -0.20 9.25 -5.82
N LYS A 66 -0.29 9.91 -6.98
CA LYS A 66 -1.51 10.62 -7.39
C LYS A 66 -2.67 9.65 -7.58
N THR A 67 -2.43 8.57 -8.31
CA THR A 67 -3.44 7.54 -8.60
C THR A 67 -3.85 6.80 -7.33
N ALA A 68 -2.90 6.48 -6.45
CA ALA A 68 -3.16 5.85 -5.16
C ALA A 68 -4.05 6.71 -4.25
N ARG A 69 -3.78 8.03 -4.17
CA ARG A 69 -4.58 8.98 -3.39
C ARG A 69 -6.00 9.08 -3.93
N LEU A 70 -6.16 9.23 -5.24
CA LEU A 70 -7.46 9.33 -5.87
C LEU A 70 -8.30 8.07 -5.60
N ASN A 71 -7.72 6.89 -5.81
CA ASN A 71 -8.40 5.62 -5.56
C ASN A 71 -8.71 5.38 -4.08
N CYS A 72 -7.82 5.79 -3.16
CA CYS A 72 -8.10 5.74 -1.73
C CYS A 72 -9.33 6.58 -1.36
N ILE A 73 -9.41 7.80 -1.89
CA ILE A 73 -10.55 8.70 -1.63
C ILE A 73 -11.83 8.11 -2.22
N LYS A 74 -11.78 7.66 -3.49
CA LYS A 74 -12.93 7.01 -4.14
C LYS A 74 -13.42 5.79 -3.37
N HIS A 75 -12.51 4.93 -2.94
CA HIS A 75 -12.83 3.75 -2.14
C HIS A 75 -13.55 4.14 -0.85
N LEU A 76 -13.02 5.10 -0.10
CA LEU A 76 -13.65 5.57 1.14
C LEU A 76 -15.06 6.13 0.88
N LEU A 77 -15.19 7.04 -0.10
CA LEU A 77 -16.47 7.67 -0.42
C LEU A 77 -17.51 6.66 -0.94
N SER A 78 -17.08 5.62 -1.67
CA SER A 78 -17.99 4.55 -2.10
C SER A 78 -18.61 3.77 -0.93
N LYS A 79 -17.88 3.63 0.19
CA LYS A 79 -18.28 2.81 1.34
C LYS A 79 -19.10 3.56 2.39
N VAL A 80 -19.01 4.88 2.41
CA VAL A 80 -19.75 5.72 3.35
C VAL A 80 -21.03 6.23 2.70
N ASP A 81 -22.13 6.23 3.45
CA ASP A 81 -23.34 6.93 3.06
C ASP A 81 -23.31 8.36 3.60
N TYR A 82 -23.56 9.33 2.72
CA TYR A 82 -23.48 10.75 3.06
C TYR A 82 -24.44 11.57 2.19
N LYS A 83 -24.85 12.73 2.72
CA LYS A 83 -25.76 13.64 2.02
C LYS A 83 -25.13 14.13 0.72
N ASP A 84 -25.92 14.20 -0.35
CA ASP A 84 -25.49 14.65 -1.68
C ASP A 84 -24.33 13.81 -2.25
N LYS A 85 -24.38 12.49 -2.03
CA LYS A 85 -23.40 11.54 -2.54
C LYS A 85 -23.29 11.61 -4.06
N ILE A 86 -22.04 11.69 -4.52
CA ILE A 86 -21.74 11.71 -5.95
C ILE A 86 -22.05 10.35 -6.57
N ALA A 87 -22.35 10.34 -7.87
CA ALA A 87 -22.72 9.12 -8.57
C ALA A 87 -21.65 8.03 -8.45
N ASP A 88 -22.07 6.78 -8.27
CA ASP A 88 -21.17 5.63 -8.10
C ASP A 88 -20.18 5.46 -9.26
N LYS A 89 -20.58 5.86 -10.47
CA LYS A 89 -19.72 5.88 -11.66
C LYS A 89 -18.46 6.74 -11.47
N GLU A 90 -18.56 7.87 -10.78
CA GLU A 90 -17.41 8.73 -10.48
C GLU A 90 -16.50 8.14 -9.40
N LEU A 91 -17.05 7.25 -8.57
CA LEU A 91 -16.38 6.54 -7.49
C LEU A 91 -15.78 5.19 -7.91
N GLU A 92 -15.81 4.87 -9.21
CA GLU A 92 -15.16 3.67 -9.74
C GLU A 92 -13.65 3.67 -9.40
N ILE A 93 -13.25 2.59 -8.74
CA ILE A 93 -11.87 2.32 -8.33
C ILE A 93 -11.17 1.46 -9.39
N ASP A 94 -9.86 1.64 -9.52
CA ASP A 94 -9.01 0.76 -10.30
C ASP A 94 -8.69 -0.51 -9.49
N PRO A 95 -9.13 -1.71 -9.94
CA PRO A 95 -8.90 -2.96 -9.23
C PRO A 95 -7.43 -3.38 -9.19
N LYS A 96 -6.56 -2.78 -10.01
CA LYS A 96 -5.11 -2.99 -9.91
C LYS A 96 -4.50 -2.20 -8.76
N ILE A 97 -5.16 -1.12 -8.35
CA ILE A 97 -4.68 -0.22 -7.30
C ILE A 97 -5.28 -0.58 -5.94
N ILE A 98 -6.59 -0.81 -5.91
CA ILE A 98 -7.30 -1.21 -4.70
C ILE A 98 -7.50 -2.72 -4.71
N VAL A 99 -6.80 -3.42 -3.82
CA VAL A 99 -6.79 -4.87 -3.72
C VAL A 99 -7.34 -5.28 -2.35
N SER A 100 -8.13 -6.36 -2.30
CA SER A 100 -8.63 -6.87 -1.03
C SER A 100 -7.50 -7.50 -0.19
N GLY A 101 -7.62 -7.45 1.13
CA GLY A 101 -6.68 -8.12 2.02
C GLY A 101 -6.58 -9.63 1.75
N ILE A 102 -7.68 -10.27 1.33
CA ILE A 102 -7.72 -11.70 1.00
C ILE A 102 -6.87 -11.99 -0.24
N ASP A 103 -7.03 -11.18 -1.28
CA ASP A 103 -6.27 -11.36 -2.53
C ASP A 103 -4.78 -11.08 -2.30
N GLU A 104 -4.46 -10.10 -1.45
CA GLU A 104 -3.07 -9.85 -1.06
C GLU A 104 -2.46 -11.01 -0.27
N ILE A 105 -3.20 -11.59 0.69
CA ILE A 105 -2.72 -12.75 1.45
C ILE A 105 -2.44 -13.91 0.50
N LYS A 106 -3.36 -14.23 -0.41
CA LYS A 106 -3.17 -15.29 -1.43
C LYS A 106 -1.96 -15.01 -2.31
N PHE A 107 -1.80 -13.77 -2.76
CA PHE A 107 -0.66 -13.36 -3.57
C PHE A 107 0.65 -13.53 -2.79
N MET A 108 0.70 -13.07 -1.55
CA MET A 108 1.89 -13.18 -0.71
C MET A 108 2.21 -14.64 -0.37
N GLU A 109 1.23 -15.47 -0.05
CA GLU A 109 1.41 -16.90 0.23
C GLU A 109 2.05 -17.65 -0.96
N ALA A 110 1.60 -17.34 -2.18
CA ALA A 110 2.17 -17.93 -3.39
C ALA A 110 3.59 -17.46 -3.72
N ASN A 111 4.01 -16.29 -3.22
CA ASN A 111 5.24 -15.61 -3.65
C ASN A 111 6.29 -15.40 -2.54
N LEU A 112 5.96 -15.64 -1.27
CA LEU A 112 6.86 -15.39 -0.14
C LEU A 112 8.16 -16.20 -0.23
N MET A 113 8.08 -17.41 -0.79
CA MET A 113 9.21 -18.35 -0.89
C MET A 113 9.93 -18.31 -2.24
N THR A 114 9.42 -17.54 -3.19
CA THR A 114 9.94 -17.50 -4.58
C THR A 114 10.82 -16.27 -4.85
N GLY A 115 10.91 -15.34 -3.89
CA GLY A 115 11.70 -14.11 -4.05
C GLY A 115 11.10 -13.13 -5.06
N VAL A 116 9.83 -13.31 -5.44
CA VAL A 116 9.12 -12.39 -6.34
C VAL A 116 8.86 -11.07 -5.62
N GLU A 117 9.23 -9.97 -6.26
CA GLU A 117 8.96 -8.62 -5.75
C GLU A 117 7.47 -8.37 -5.58
N LEU A 118 7.09 -7.85 -4.41
CA LEU A 118 5.70 -7.54 -4.14
C LEU A 118 5.27 -6.30 -4.94
N PRO A 119 4.07 -6.34 -5.56
CA PRO A 119 3.58 -5.21 -6.33
C PRO A 119 3.39 -3.99 -5.44
N GLY A 120 3.93 -2.88 -5.95
CA GLY A 120 3.89 -1.56 -5.35
C GLY A 120 2.69 -0.77 -5.73
#